data_AF-F9G668-F1
#
_entry.id   AF-F9G668-F1
#
_cell.length_a   1.000
_cell.length_b   1.000
_cell.length_c   1.000
_cell.angle_alpha   90.00
_cell.angle_beta   90.00
_cell.angle_gamma   90.00
#
_symmetry.space_group_name_H-M   'P 1'
#
loop_
_entity.id
_entity.type
_entity.pdbx_description
1 polymer ?
#
loop_
_entity_poly.entity_id
_entity_poly.type
_entity_poly.pdbx_seq_one_letter_code
_entity_poly.pdbx_strand_id
1 'polypeptide(L)'
;MQPPGVISPCQTEQEQRYIDLCKEYMRIAYSPTENKGATSVQHLCHPDSWFWAPATFPGCETPMDYADSHSTVMASVADLKIIRFGQSWAKDGHVLLRYTAQGSHCGEPYKGISKTGRHAQWSAAAIFEVEDGKIRSFTKDWDQKTMQIQLGWAPVHESDDPRWNSKALDSPEEARKHNQ
;
A
#
# COMPACT_ATOMS: atom_id res chain seq x y z
N MET A 1 -3.07 14.23 10.06
CA MET A 1 -1.77 14.69 9.52
C MET A 1 -1.21 13.61 8.61
N GLN A 2 -0.75 13.96 7.41
CA GLN A 2 -0.07 13.01 6.52
C GLN A 2 1.32 12.64 7.07
N PRO A 3 1.80 11.40 6.91
CA PRO A 3 3.13 11.00 7.37
C PRO A 3 4.25 11.73 6.59
N PRO A 4 5.43 11.91 7.19
CA PRO A 4 6.54 12.63 6.54
C PRO A 4 6.98 11.93 5.25
N GLY A 5 7.26 12.73 4.23
CA GLY A 5 7.76 12.27 2.93
C GLY A 5 9.20 12.73 2.68
N VAL A 6 10.04 11.86 2.13
CA VAL A 6 11.28 12.31 1.48
C VAL A 6 10.92 12.70 0.05
N ILE A 7 10.84 14.00 -0.20
CA ILE A 7 10.69 14.56 -1.54
C ILE A 7 12.08 14.57 -2.16
N SER A 8 12.30 13.77 -3.19
CA SER A 8 13.62 13.62 -3.80
C SER A 8 13.91 14.64 -4.92
N PRO A 9 12.89 15.33 -5.51
CA PRO A 9 13.09 16.56 -6.28
C PRO A 9 12.11 17.70 -5.90
N CYS A 10 12.52 18.98 -6.01
CA CYS A 10 11.59 20.12 -5.93
C CYS A 10 10.41 19.93 -6.89
N GLN A 11 9.20 20.24 -6.44
CA GLN A 11 7.96 20.09 -7.21
C GLN A 11 7.40 21.46 -7.59
N THR A 12 6.83 21.56 -8.77
CA THR A 12 5.96 22.68 -9.14
C THR A 12 4.65 22.62 -8.35
N GLU A 13 3.89 23.72 -8.32
CA GLU A 13 2.58 23.76 -7.65
C GLU A 13 1.57 22.77 -8.26
N GLN A 14 1.67 22.50 -9.56
CA GLN A 14 0.81 21.52 -10.23
C GLN A 14 1.18 20.10 -9.83
N GLU A 15 2.47 19.76 -9.85
CA GLU A 15 2.97 18.46 -9.40
C GLU A 15 2.62 18.20 -7.94
N GLN A 16 2.73 19.20 -7.06
CA GLN A 16 2.33 19.08 -5.66
C GLN A 16 0.83 18.80 -5.52
N ARG A 17 -0.03 19.45 -6.32
CA ARG A 17 -1.48 19.15 -6.34
C ARG A 17 -1.77 17.71 -6.76
N TYR A 18 -1.02 17.16 -7.71
CA TYR A 18 -1.16 15.75 -8.11
C TYR A 18 -0.69 14.79 -7.03
N ILE A 19 0.41 15.10 -6.34
CA ILE A 19 0.87 14.34 -5.16
C ILE A 19 -0.20 14.34 -4.08
N ASP A 20 -0.80 15.50 -3.79
CA ASP A 20 -1.81 15.63 -2.74
C ASP A 20 -3.10 14.87 -3.09
N LEU A 21 -3.54 14.92 -4.34
CA LEU A 21 -4.66 14.10 -4.85
C LEU A 21 -4.40 12.59 -4.63
N CYS A 22 -3.22 12.11 -5.03
CA CYS A 22 -2.87 10.70 -4.89
C CYS A 22 -2.72 10.29 -3.42
N LYS A 23 -2.18 11.17 -2.57
CA LYS A 23 -2.11 10.93 -1.13
C LYS A 23 -3.49 10.93 -0.48
N GLU A 24 -4.44 11.73 -0.96
CA GLU A 24 -5.82 11.70 -0.49
C GLU A 24 -6.51 10.38 -0.84
N TYR A 25 -6.35 9.91 -2.08
CA TYR A 25 -6.81 8.57 -2.48
C TYR A 25 -6.21 7.50 -1.56
N MET A 26 -4.88 7.53 -1.34
CA MET A 26 -4.20 6.59 -0.48
C MET A 26 -4.69 6.66 0.97
N ARG A 27 -4.92 7.87 1.50
CA ARG A 27 -5.43 8.09 2.86
C ARG A 27 -6.78 7.42 3.06
N ILE A 28 -7.68 7.57 2.09
CA ILE A 28 -9.01 6.94 2.13
C ILE A 28 -8.89 5.43 1.95
N ALA A 29 -8.23 4.97 0.88
CA ALA A 29 -8.17 3.54 0.52
C ALA A 29 -7.40 2.68 1.55
N TYR A 30 -6.50 3.28 2.34
CA TYR A 30 -5.74 2.61 3.40
C TYR A 30 -6.32 2.82 4.80
N SER A 31 -7.47 3.49 4.92
CA SER A 31 -8.09 3.76 6.22
C SER A 31 -9.06 2.63 6.59
N PRO A 32 -8.85 1.90 7.71
CA PRO A 32 -9.81 0.92 8.20
C PRO A 32 -11.18 1.51 8.55
N THR A 33 -11.25 2.80 8.81
CA THR A 33 -12.50 3.48 9.19
C THR A 33 -13.20 4.13 7.99
N GLU A 34 -12.46 4.60 6.98
CA GLU A 34 -13.02 5.35 5.84
C GLU A 34 -13.16 4.54 4.55
N ASN A 35 -12.32 3.51 4.35
CA ASN A 35 -12.47 2.66 3.18
C ASN A 35 -13.71 1.76 3.34
N LYS A 36 -14.78 2.13 2.64
CA LYS A 36 -16.05 1.38 2.53
C LYS A 36 -16.24 0.82 1.13
N GLY A 37 -15.16 0.73 0.36
CA GLY A 37 -15.15 0.24 -1.01
C GLY A 37 -15.06 1.33 -2.07
N ALA A 38 -15.47 1.00 -3.28
CA ALA A 38 -15.37 1.80 -4.50
C ALA A 38 -15.85 3.25 -4.31
N THR A 39 -17.00 3.42 -3.67
CA THR A 39 -17.65 4.73 -3.50
C THR A 39 -16.84 5.69 -2.64
N SER A 40 -16.01 5.18 -1.72
CA SER A 40 -15.13 6.01 -0.89
C SER A 40 -14.13 6.81 -1.72
N VAL A 41 -13.69 6.29 -2.87
CA VAL A 41 -12.62 6.90 -3.70
C VAL A 41 -13.06 7.33 -5.09
N GLN A 42 -14.26 6.93 -5.54
CA GLN A 42 -14.76 7.17 -6.90
C GLN A 42 -14.67 8.64 -7.31
N HIS A 43 -14.95 9.56 -6.38
CA HIS A 43 -14.91 11.00 -6.63
C HIS A 43 -13.51 11.54 -6.97
N LEU A 44 -12.43 10.78 -6.73
CA LEU A 44 -11.05 11.15 -7.06
C LEU A 44 -10.58 10.58 -8.41
N CYS A 45 -11.34 9.64 -8.98
CA CYS A 45 -10.91 8.84 -10.12
C CYS A 45 -11.58 9.32 -11.43
N HIS A 46 -10.87 9.14 -12.54
CA HIS A 46 -11.42 9.37 -13.87
C HIS A 46 -12.46 8.26 -14.18
N PRO A 47 -13.57 8.56 -14.88
CA PRO A 47 -14.59 7.55 -15.24
C PRO A 47 -13.99 6.32 -15.94
N ASP A 48 -13.02 6.56 -16.83
CA ASP A 48 -12.35 5.50 -17.60
C ASP A 48 -11.08 4.95 -16.94
N SER A 49 -10.86 5.25 -15.65
CA SER A 49 -9.60 4.90 -14.97
C SER A 49 -9.32 3.40 -14.93
N TRP A 50 -8.04 3.03 -14.95
CA TRP A 50 -7.61 1.63 -14.92
C TRP A 50 -6.61 1.36 -13.81
N PHE A 51 -6.48 0.08 -13.44
CA PHE A 51 -5.61 -0.39 -12.37
C PHE A 51 -4.80 -1.59 -12.80
N TRP A 52 -3.57 -1.70 -12.29
CA TRP A 52 -2.69 -2.83 -12.58
C TRP A 52 -1.95 -3.34 -11.36
N ALA A 53 -2.26 -4.57 -10.97
CA ALA A 53 -1.52 -5.35 -9.98
C ALA A 53 -1.90 -6.84 -10.02
N PRO A 54 -1.87 -7.50 -11.18
CA PRO A 54 -2.52 -8.81 -11.37
C PRO A 54 -2.00 -9.92 -10.44
N ALA A 55 -0.74 -9.84 -10.01
CA ALA A 55 -0.17 -10.80 -9.06
C ALA A 55 -0.71 -10.64 -7.63
N THR A 56 -1.13 -9.43 -7.26
CA THR A 56 -1.45 -9.05 -5.88
C THR A 56 -2.95 -8.88 -5.66
N PHE A 57 -3.64 -8.36 -6.68
CA PHE A 57 -5.08 -8.08 -6.72
C PHE A 57 -5.66 -8.63 -8.04
N PRO A 58 -5.73 -9.97 -8.20
CA PRO A 58 -6.27 -10.57 -9.42
C PRO A 58 -7.74 -10.18 -9.61
N GLY A 59 -8.09 -9.78 -10.83
CA GLY A 59 -9.45 -9.38 -11.21
C GLY A 59 -9.85 -7.94 -10.87
N CYS A 60 -8.96 -7.15 -10.24
CA CYS A 60 -9.18 -5.71 -10.10
C CYS A 60 -8.73 -5.00 -11.37
N GLU A 61 -9.61 -4.17 -11.95
CA GLU A 61 -9.36 -3.47 -13.22
C GLU A 61 -9.36 -1.95 -13.05
N THR A 62 -9.90 -1.43 -11.95
CA THR A 62 -10.00 0.01 -11.66
C THR A 62 -9.47 0.36 -10.25
N PRO A 63 -9.15 1.65 -9.99
CA PRO A 63 -8.84 2.10 -8.63
C PRO A 63 -9.99 1.90 -7.64
N MET A 64 -11.24 1.80 -8.12
CA MET A 64 -12.39 1.48 -7.29
C MET A 64 -12.38 0.01 -6.87
N ASP A 65 -12.11 -0.92 -7.79
CA ASP A 65 -12.00 -2.35 -7.49
C ASP A 65 -10.87 -2.61 -6.50
N TYR A 66 -9.77 -1.87 -6.63
CA TYR A 66 -8.69 -1.91 -5.64
C TYR A 66 -9.21 -1.49 -4.25
N ALA A 67 -9.96 -0.39 -4.14
CA ALA A 67 -10.47 0.06 -2.84
C ALA A 67 -11.43 -0.96 -2.23
N ASP A 68 -12.33 -1.55 -3.03
CA ASP A 68 -13.19 -2.66 -2.63
C ASP A 68 -12.38 -3.85 -2.10
N SER A 69 -11.43 -4.35 -2.89
CA SER A 69 -10.60 -5.49 -2.51
C SER A 69 -9.77 -5.20 -1.25
N HIS A 70 -9.17 -4.01 -1.19
CA HIS A 70 -8.31 -3.59 -0.09
C HIS A 70 -9.10 -3.39 1.22
N SER A 71 -10.40 -3.06 1.16
CA SER A 71 -11.25 -2.94 2.36
C SER A 71 -11.30 -4.25 3.17
N THR A 72 -11.22 -5.41 2.49
CA THR A 72 -11.16 -6.72 3.16
C THR A 72 -9.85 -6.89 3.92
N VAL A 73 -8.73 -6.40 3.37
CA VAL A 73 -7.44 -6.39 4.08
C VAL A 73 -7.52 -5.47 5.29
N MET A 74 -8.17 -4.30 5.17
CA MET A 74 -8.30 -3.35 6.28
C MET A 74 -9.20 -3.88 7.40
N ALA A 75 -10.21 -4.69 7.08
CA ALA A 75 -11.04 -5.33 8.09
C ALA A 75 -10.24 -6.30 8.97
N SER A 76 -9.26 -7.00 8.40
CA SER A 76 -8.37 -7.90 9.14
C SER A 76 -7.20 -7.17 9.82
N VAL A 77 -6.66 -6.14 9.17
CA VAL A 77 -5.58 -5.29 9.68
C VAL A 77 -6.15 -3.94 10.14
N ALA A 78 -7.00 -3.98 11.17
CA ALA A 78 -7.86 -2.87 11.57
C ALA A 78 -7.12 -1.65 12.16
N ASP A 79 -5.82 -1.76 12.41
CA ASP A 79 -4.93 -0.70 12.87
C ASP A 79 -3.91 -0.25 11.79
N LEU A 80 -4.14 -0.63 10.53
CA LEU A 80 -3.24 -0.32 9.44
C LEU A 80 -3.01 1.19 9.29
N LYS A 81 -1.75 1.55 9.07
CA LYS A 81 -1.37 2.93 8.74
C LYS A 81 -0.12 2.99 7.87
N ILE A 82 -0.07 4.00 7.02
CA ILE A 82 1.16 4.42 6.34
C ILE A 82 1.98 5.24 7.33
N ILE A 83 3.23 4.85 7.57
CA ILE A 83 4.11 5.52 8.55
C ILE A 83 5.11 6.48 7.90
N ARG A 84 5.43 6.29 6.62
CA ARG A 84 6.39 7.13 5.90
C ARG A 84 6.23 7.03 4.39
N PHE A 85 6.31 8.15 3.68
CA PHE A 85 6.58 8.14 2.23
C PHE A 85 8.10 8.23 2.01
N GLY A 86 8.73 7.10 1.70
CA GLY A 86 10.17 7.03 1.42
C GLY A 86 10.58 7.72 0.12
N GLN A 87 9.66 7.83 -0.86
CA GLN A 87 9.78 8.66 -2.05
C GLN A 87 8.41 9.23 -2.40
N SER A 88 8.36 10.51 -2.74
CA SER A 88 7.14 11.21 -3.16
C SER A 88 7.52 12.27 -4.19
N TRP A 89 7.14 12.08 -5.45
CA TRP A 89 7.37 13.05 -6.52
C TRP A 89 6.37 12.85 -7.65
N ALA A 90 6.22 13.88 -8.48
CA ALA A 90 5.44 13.83 -9.70
C ALA A 90 6.21 14.46 -10.85
N LYS A 91 5.83 14.08 -12.08
CA LYS A 91 6.32 14.68 -13.31
C LYS A 91 5.32 14.40 -14.43
N ASP A 92 4.89 15.45 -15.14
CA ASP A 92 4.04 15.35 -16.33
C ASP A 92 2.78 14.46 -16.12
N GLY A 93 2.15 14.57 -14.95
CA GLY A 93 0.96 13.79 -14.58
C GLY A 93 1.25 12.43 -13.93
N HIS A 94 2.47 11.90 -14.03
CA HIS A 94 2.87 10.69 -13.31
C HIS A 94 3.23 11.02 -11.87
N VAL A 95 2.77 10.21 -10.91
CA VAL A 95 3.04 10.37 -9.47
C VAL A 95 3.56 9.07 -8.90
N LEU A 96 4.73 9.10 -8.26
CA LEU A 96 5.27 7.99 -7.48
C LEU A 96 5.14 8.27 -5.99
N LEU A 97 4.47 7.35 -5.29
CA LEU A 97 4.45 7.27 -3.84
C LEU A 97 5.05 5.93 -3.40
N ARG A 98 6.33 5.91 -3.04
CA ARG A 98 6.93 4.75 -2.34
C ARG A 98 6.82 4.97 -0.84
N TYR A 99 6.29 4.00 -0.12
CA TYR A 99 6.01 4.16 1.31
C TYR A 99 6.23 2.89 2.12
N THR A 100 6.29 3.08 3.44
CA THR A 100 6.28 2.02 4.43
C THR A 100 4.96 2.09 5.17
N ALA A 101 4.31 0.94 5.33
CA ALA A 101 3.10 0.77 6.12
C ALA A 101 3.31 -0.30 7.19
N GLN A 102 2.47 -0.26 8.21
CA GLN A 102 2.45 -1.26 9.27
C GLN A 102 1.03 -1.52 9.74
N GLY A 103 0.84 -2.65 10.42
CA GLY A 103 -0.41 -3.01 11.07
C GLY A 103 -0.35 -4.41 11.66
N SER A 104 -1.40 -4.80 12.36
CA SER A 104 -1.53 -6.06 13.07
C SER A 104 -2.76 -6.83 12.61
N HIS A 105 -2.71 -8.15 12.58
CA HIS A 105 -3.90 -8.98 12.35
C HIS A 105 -4.76 -9.02 13.62
N CYS A 106 -5.48 -7.93 13.85
CA CYS A 106 -6.20 -7.63 15.08
C CYS A 106 -7.73 -7.51 14.88
N GLY A 107 -8.18 -7.46 13.63
CA GLY A 107 -9.60 -7.38 13.26
C GLY A 107 -10.19 -8.73 12.86
N GLU A 108 -10.98 -8.73 11.78
CA GLU A 108 -11.72 -9.88 11.28
C GLU A 108 -10.81 -10.99 10.74
N PRO A 109 -11.24 -12.27 10.78
CA PRO A 109 -10.50 -13.37 10.18
C PRO A 109 -10.17 -13.14 8.70
N TYR A 110 -8.94 -13.44 8.29
CA TYR A 110 -8.51 -13.31 6.90
C TYR A 110 -8.51 -14.67 6.20
N LYS A 111 -9.39 -14.89 5.22
CA LYS A 111 -9.47 -16.14 4.43
C LYS A 111 -9.49 -17.43 5.29
N GLY A 112 -10.24 -17.39 6.40
CA GLY A 112 -10.36 -18.51 7.34
C GLY A 112 -9.28 -18.57 8.43
N ILE A 113 -8.29 -17.68 8.40
CA ILE A 113 -7.26 -17.56 9.42
C ILE A 113 -7.78 -16.63 10.52
N SER A 114 -7.95 -17.15 11.73
CA SER A 114 -8.35 -16.35 12.89
C SER A 114 -7.30 -15.29 13.23
N LYS A 115 -7.72 -14.21 13.90
CA LYS A 115 -6.83 -13.12 14.33
C LYS A 115 -5.59 -13.68 15.04
N THR A 116 -4.41 -13.33 14.55
CA THR A 116 -3.14 -13.83 15.09
C THR A 116 -2.52 -12.89 16.11
N GLY A 117 -2.95 -11.62 16.13
CA GLY A 117 -2.34 -10.56 16.95
C GLY A 117 -0.92 -10.18 16.52
N ARG A 118 -0.39 -10.79 15.45
CA ARG A 118 0.95 -10.49 14.93
C ARG A 118 0.95 -9.13 14.24
N HIS A 119 2.04 -8.40 14.43
CA HIS A 119 2.32 -7.14 13.77
C HIS A 119 3.18 -7.39 12.53
N ALA A 120 3.00 -6.58 11.50
CA ALA A 120 3.82 -6.57 10.31
C ALA A 120 4.20 -5.15 9.90
N GLN A 121 5.37 -5.01 9.28
CA GLN A 121 5.80 -3.80 8.57
C GLN A 121 6.27 -4.17 7.16
N TRP A 122 5.83 -3.42 6.16
CA TRP A 122 6.16 -3.71 4.76
C TRP A 122 6.33 -2.43 3.93
N SER A 123 7.02 -2.57 2.81
CA SER A 123 7.15 -1.53 1.79
C SER A 123 6.17 -1.75 0.64
N ALA A 124 5.77 -0.66 0.00
CA ALA A 124 4.99 -0.68 -1.22
C ALA A 124 5.23 0.59 -2.05
N ALA A 125 4.85 0.55 -3.32
CA ALA A 125 4.77 1.70 -4.20
C ALA A 125 3.34 1.83 -4.75
N ALA A 126 2.88 3.06 -4.91
CA ALA A 126 1.71 3.40 -5.68
C ALA A 126 2.15 4.36 -6.78
N ILE A 127 1.92 3.97 -8.03
CA ILE A 127 2.31 4.70 -9.22
C ILE A 127 1.02 5.13 -9.90
N PHE A 128 0.76 6.42 -9.93
CA PHE A 128 -0.47 6.98 -10.50
C PHE A 128 -0.18 7.77 -11.76
N GLU A 129 -1.17 7.85 -12.63
CA GLU A 129 -1.29 8.91 -13.63
C GLU A 129 -2.47 9.79 -13.27
N VAL A 130 -2.28 11.10 -13.36
CA VAL A 130 -3.30 12.12 -13.11
C VAL A 130 -3.55 12.91 -14.39
N GLU A 131 -4.80 12.98 -14.79
CA GLU A 131 -5.30 13.68 -15.96
C GLU A 131 -6.54 14.48 -15.55
N ASP A 132 -6.64 15.75 -15.96
CA ASP A 132 -7.77 16.65 -15.65
C ASP A 132 -8.14 16.71 -14.15
N GLY A 133 -7.12 16.63 -13.28
CA GLY A 133 -7.30 16.65 -11.82
C GLY A 133 -7.96 15.39 -11.25
N LYS A 134 -7.96 14.27 -11.99
CA LYS A 134 -8.47 12.96 -11.59
C LYS A 134 -7.41 11.88 -11.80
N ILE A 135 -7.49 10.81 -11.01
CA ILE A 135 -6.63 9.63 -11.19
C ILE A 135 -7.07 8.88 -12.46
N ARG A 136 -6.20 8.87 -13.47
CA ARG A 136 -6.38 8.17 -14.74
C ARG A 136 -5.95 6.71 -14.66
N SER A 137 -4.89 6.43 -13.91
CA SER A 137 -4.43 5.06 -13.67
C SER A 137 -3.77 4.88 -12.31
N PHE A 138 -3.73 3.63 -11.85
CA PHE A 138 -3.05 3.24 -10.63
C PHE A 138 -2.38 1.86 -10.80
N THR A 139 -1.04 1.84 -10.81
CA THR A 139 -0.24 0.62 -10.70
C THR A 139 0.25 0.43 -9.27
N LYS A 140 0.11 -0.81 -8.76
CA LYS A 140 0.45 -1.16 -7.39
C LYS A 140 1.56 -2.20 -7.33
N ASP A 141 2.67 -1.82 -6.70
CA ASP A 141 3.69 -2.74 -6.22
C ASP A 141 3.61 -2.85 -4.70
N TRP A 142 3.54 -4.07 -4.20
CA TRP A 142 3.42 -4.34 -2.78
C TRP A 142 4.26 -5.55 -2.44
N ASP A 143 5.11 -5.40 -1.42
CA ASP A 143 5.78 -6.54 -0.80
C ASP A 143 4.80 -7.39 0.03
N GLN A 144 3.85 -8.02 -0.67
CA GLN A 144 2.74 -8.75 -0.10
C GLN A 144 3.22 -10.02 0.61
N LYS A 145 4.22 -10.70 0.06
CA LYS A 145 4.80 -11.93 0.64
C LYS A 145 5.34 -11.64 2.05
N THR A 146 6.14 -10.59 2.18
CA THR A 146 6.72 -10.19 3.47
C THR A 146 5.63 -9.92 4.50
N MET A 147 4.59 -9.16 4.14
CA MET A 147 3.46 -8.95 5.06
C MET A 147 2.76 -10.27 5.43
N GLN A 148 2.43 -11.11 4.45
CA GLN A 148 1.71 -12.36 4.70
C GLN A 148 2.48 -13.29 5.63
N ILE A 149 3.80 -13.36 5.53
CA ILE A 149 4.65 -14.14 6.44
C ILE A 149 4.58 -13.56 7.86
N GLN A 150 4.80 -12.25 8.02
CA GLN A 150 4.81 -11.60 9.35
C GLN A 150 3.45 -11.72 10.06
N LEU A 151 2.35 -11.55 9.33
CA LEU A 151 0.98 -11.70 9.89
C LEU A 151 0.58 -13.15 10.16
N GLY A 152 1.34 -14.14 9.64
CA GLY A 152 1.00 -15.56 9.72
C GLY A 152 -0.09 -15.99 8.76
N TRP A 153 -0.24 -15.32 7.62
CA TRP A 153 -1.20 -15.64 6.56
C TRP A 153 -0.64 -16.62 5.53
N ALA A 154 0.68 -16.66 5.36
CA ALA A 154 1.36 -17.63 4.51
C ALA A 154 2.08 -18.68 5.36
N PRO A 155 1.91 -19.98 5.08
CA PRO A 155 2.72 -21.01 5.70
C PRO A 155 4.14 -20.90 5.15
N VAL A 156 5.08 -20.50 6.01
CA VAL A 156 6.51 -20.66 5.77
C VAL A 156 7.06 -21.58 6.84
N HIS A 157 7.81 -22.60 6.40
CA HIS A 157 8.66 -23.34 7.30
C HIS A 157 9.83 -22.44 7.71
N GLU A 158 10.22 -22.47 8.99
CA GLU A 158 11.41 -21.75 9.44
C GLU A 158 12.61 -22.20 8.60
N SER A 159 13.39 -21.22 8.16
CA SER A 159 14.52 -21.40 7.25
C SER A 159 15.64 -20.44 7.65
N ASP A 160 16.87 -20.91 7.53
CA ASP A 160 18.07 -20.10 7.71
C ASP A 160 18.32 -19.15 6.53
N ASP A 161 17.69 -19.40 5.37
CA ASP A 161 17.67 -18.45 4.26
C ASP A 161 16.93 -17.17 4.67
N PRO A 162 17.58 -15.99 4.66
CA PRO A 162 16.99 -14.74 5.13
C PRO A 162 15.75 -14.31 4.33
N ARG A 163 15.56 -14.81 3.10
CA ARG A 163 14.37 -14.54 2.27
C ARG A 163 13.12 -15.28 2.74
N TRP A 164 13.29 -16.21 3.68
CA TRP A 164 12.26 -17.08 4.24
C TRP A 164 12.25 -17.06 5.78
N ASN A 165 13.03 -16.16 6.40
CA ASN A 165 13.16 -16.04 7.85
C ASN A 165 12.32 -14.86 8.38
N SER A 166 11.36 -15.13 9.27
CA SER A 166 10.45 -14.09 9.81
C SER A 166 11.18 -12.96 10.53
N LYS A 167 12.17 -13.28 11.39
CA LYS A 167 12.95 -12.25 12.12
C LYS A 167 13.72 -11.33 11.17
N ALA A 168 14.29 -11.88 10.09
CA ALA A 168 14.99 -11.08 9.09
C ALA A 168 14.02 -10.15 8.33
N LEU A 169 12.83 -10.65 8.01
CA LEU A 169 11.77 -9.86 7.36
C LEU A 169 11.19 -8.77 8.25
N ASP A 170 11.17 -8.97 9.57
CA ASP A 170 10.75 -7.96 10.57
C ASP A 170 11.78 -6.81 10.70
N SER A 171 13.04 -7.04 10.31
CA SER A 171 14.16 -6.09 10.46
C SER A 171 14.90 -5.83 9.14
N PRO A 172 14.23 -5.29 8.10
CA PRO A 172 14.80 -5.20 6.75
C PRO A 172 16.05 -4.32 6.65
N GLU A 173 16.18 -3.28 7.49
CA GLU A 173 17.38 -2.43 7.52
C GLU A 173 18.62 -3.16 8.06
N GLU A 174 18.44 -4.07 9.02
CA GLU A 174 19.53 -4.88 9.58
C GLU A 174 19.90 -6.03 8.63
N ALA A 175 18.90 -6.63 7.98
CA ALA A 175 19.11 -7.63 6.92
C ALA A 175 19.90 -7.04 5.73
N ARG A 176 19.70 -5.76 5.40
CA ARG A 176 20.47 -5.06 4.35
C ARG A 176 21.97 -5.00 4.67
N LYS A 177 22.35 -4.84 5.93
CA LYS A 177 23.76 -4.69 6.35
C LYS A 177 24.48 -6.04 6.47
N HIS A 178 23.75 -7.14 6.65
CA HIS A 178 24.32 -8.49 6.84
C HIS A 178 24.82 -9.18 5.56
N ASN A 179 24.52 -8.63 4.37
CA ASN A 179 24.96 -9.16 3.07
C ASN A 179 26.07 -8.30 2.42
N GLN A 180 26.87 -7.58 3.22
CA GLN A 180 28.11 -6.93 2.76
C GLN A 180 29.33 -7.68 3.28
#